data_AF-E8ZHB0-F1
#
_entry.id   AF-E8ZHB0-F1
#
_cell.length_a   1.000
_cell.length_b   1.000
_cell.length_c   1.000
_cell.angle_alpha   90.00
_cell.angle_beta   90.00
_cell.angle_gamma   90.00
#
_symmetry.space_group_name_H-M   'P 1'
#
loop_
_entity.id
_entity.type
_entity.pdbx_description
1 polymer ?
#
loop_
_entity_poly.entity_id
_entity_poly.type
_entity_poly.pdbx_seq_one_letter_code
_entity_poly.pdbx_strand_id
1 'polypeptide(L)'
;MDVEAKSKCVIYKVKEPTTNNIVTEILESWVEDEFSSWSTSSSDTFKQDIRDACLGIKPSLGAGDNKKHVYFYIRSSDQAWIYSSNLQNQDWVNKQGVTMNNLKHHTT
;
A
#
# COMPACT_ATOMS: atom_id res chain seq x y z
N MET A 1 -8.02 -28.28 11.75
CA MET A 1 -8.60 -27.56 10.59
C MET A 1 -9.35 -26.43 11.25
N ASP A 2 -8.86 -25.20 11.22
CA ASP A 2 -8.71 -24.39 10.01
C ASP A 2 -7.46 -23.50 10.06
N VAL A 3 -6.73 -23.50 8.95
CA VAL A 3 -5.75 -22.47 8.63
C VAL A 3 -6.57 -21.21 8.33
N GLU A 4 -6.93 -20.46 9.37
CA GLU A 4 -7.58 -19.15 9.23
C GLU A 4 -6.66 -18.29 8.36
N ALA A 5 -7.16 -17.97 7.17
CA ALA A 5 -6.44 -17.30 6.13
C ALA A 5 -5.75 -16.04 6.68
N LYS A 6 -4.41 -16.08 6.79
CA LYS A 6 -3.55 -14.89 6.96
C LYS A 6 -4.14 -13.82 6.03
N SER A 7 -4.78 -12.80 6.58
CA SER A 7 -5.34 -11.69 5.80
C SER A 7 -4.24 -11.17 4.89
N LYS A 8 -4.35 -11.42 3.59
CA LYS A 8 -3.30 -11.12 2.62
C LYS A 8 -3.28 -9.61 2.40
N CYS A 9 -2.56 -8.90 3.27
CA CYS A 9 -2.29 -7.48 3.05
C CYS A 9 -1.40 -7.34 1.81
N VAL A 10 -1.84 -6.51 0.87
CA VAL A 10 -1.06 -6.17 -0.33
C VAL A 10 -0.72 -4.70 -0.26
N ILE A 11 0.57 -4.41 -0.35
CA ILE A 11 1.12 -3.08 -0.24
C ILE A 11 1.48 -2.62 -1.64
N TYR A 12 0.97 -1.48 -2.06
CA TYR A 12 1.14 -0.91 -3.38
C TYR A 12 1.93 0.39 -3.30
N LYS A 13 2.99 0.47 -4.10
CA LYS A 13 3.63 1.74 -4.41
C LYS A 13 2.90 2.36 -5.58
N VAL A 14 2.40 3.55 -5.37
CA VAL A 14 1.74 4.35 -6.40
C VAL A 14 2.66 5.46 -6.87
N LYS A 15 2.38 5.97 -8.07
CA LYS A 15 2.99 7.21 -8.53
C LYS A 15 2.59 8.33 -7.57
N GLU A 16 3.54 9.21 -7.27
CA GLU A 16 3.29 10.40 -6.45
C GLU A 16 2.07 11.16 -6.97
N PRO A 17 1.01 11.30 -6.16
CA PRO A 17 -0.20 11.99 -6.58
C PRO A 17 0.10 13.49 -6.75
N THR A 18 -0.17 14.04 -7.93
CA THR A 18 0.06 15.47 -8.21
C THR A 18 -1.07 16.36 -7.70
N THR A 19 -2.28 15.83 -7.52
CA THR A 19 -3.47 16.62 -7.11
C THR A 19 -4.48 15.74 -6.37
N ASN A 20 -5.08 16.27 -5.30
CA ASN A 20 -6.21 15.67 -4.55
C ASN A 20 -6.00 14.22 -4.08
N ASN A 21 -4.75 13.76 -3.91
CA ASN A 21 -4.42 12.36 -3.59
C ASN A 21 -5.01 11.35 -4.60
N ILE A 22 -5.22 11.77 -5.85
CA ILE A 22 -5.73 10.89 -6.90
C ILE A 22 -4.58 10.04 -7.42
N VAL A 23 -4.66 8.73 -7.20
CA VAL A 23 -3.76 7.77 -7.84
C VAL A 23 -4.17 7.63 -9.29
N THR A 24 -3.20 7.75 -10.19
CA THR A 24 -3.36 7.53 -11.63
C THR A 24 -2.61 6.28 -12.09
N GLU A 25 -1.66 5.80 -11.30
CA GLU A 25 -0.76 4.72 -11.68
C GLU A 25 -0.27 3.97 -10.44
N ILE A 26 -0.33 2.65 -10.50
CA ILE A 26 0.28 1.73 -9.53
C ILE A 26 1.56 1.18 -10.16
N LEU A 27 2.68 1.36 -9.46
CA LEU A 27 4.00 1.06 -9.96
C LEU A 27 4.46 -0.35 -9.55
N GLU A 28 4.27 -0.70 -8.29
CA GLU A 28 4.82 -1.92 -7.70
C GLU A 28 3.88 -2.44 -6.61
N SER A 29 3.92 -3.75 -6.35
CA SER A 29 3.13 -4.37 -5.28
C SER A 29 3.92 -5.46 -4.55
N TRP A 30 3.71 -5.56 -3.25
CA TRP A 30 4.30 -6.57 -2.38
C TRP A 30 3.25 -7.16 -1.45
N VAL A 31 3.46 -8.41 -1.04
CA VAL A 31 2.82 -8.94 0.17
C VAL A 31 3.55 -8.43 1.41
N GLU A 32 2.87 -8.35 2.55
CA GLU A 32 3.46 -7.84 3.81
C GLU A 32 4.80 -8.50 4.18
N ASP A 33 4.87 -9.84 4.08
CA ASP A 33 6.09 -10.60 4.39
C ASP A 33 7.30 -10.13 3.55
N GLU A 34 7.10 -9.82 2.25
CA GLU A 34 8.16 -9.35 1.32
C GLU A 34 8.52 -7.87 1.55
N PHE A 35 7.53 -7.05 1.90
CA PHE A 35 7.73 -5.61 2.07
C PHE A 35 8.70 -5.28 3.20
N SER A 36 8.71 -6.10 4.26
CA SER A 36 9.65 -5.96 5.38
C SER A 36 11.12 -5.97 4.95
N SER A 37 11.45 -6.75 3.90
CA SER A 37 12.81 -6.85 3.36
C SER A 37 13.16 -5.67 2.43
N TRP A 38 12.17 -5.16 1.69
CA TRP A 38 12.33 -4.06 0.74
C TRP A 38 12.37 -2.68 1.40
N SER A 39 11.72 -2.52 2.55
CA SER A 39 11.61 -1.26 3.27
C SER A 39 12.81 -0.94 4.17
N THR A 40 13.93 -1.66 4.05
CA THR A 40 15.12 -1.47 4.90
C THR A 40 15.61 -0.01 4.95
N SER A 41 15.46 0.75 3.85
CA SER A 41 15.81 2.17 3.75
C SER A 41 14.73 3.16 4.20
N SER A 42 13.53 2.72 4.56
CA SER A 42 12.45 3.60 5.02
C SER A 42 12.54 3.88 6.53
N SER A 43 11.94 4.98 6.99
CA SER A 43 11.87 5.30 8.42
C SER A 43 11.05 4.27 9.20
N ASP A 44 11.39 4.09 10.47
CA ASP A 44 10.65 3.16 11.35
C ASP A 44 9.19 3.56 11.53
N THR A 45 8.90 4.86 11.55
CA THR A 45 7.53 5.39 11.57
C THR A 45 6.73 4.93 10.36
N PHE A 46 7.31 5.00 9.16
CA PHE A 46 6.64 4.55 7.95
C PHE A 46 6.40 3.04 7.96
N LYS A 47 7.38 2.24 8.40
CA LYS A 47 7.21 0.78 8.54
C LYS A 47 6.07 0.46 9.50
N GLN A 48 5.99 1.18 10.61
CA GLN A 48 4.93 1.00 11.60
C GLN A 48 3.57 1.42 11.05
N ASP A 49 3.48 2.51 10.30
CA ASP A 49 2.23 2.93 9.65
C ASP A 49 1.69 1.89 8.66
N ILE A 50 2.56 1.29 7.83
CA ILE A 50 2.19 0.23 6.89
C ILE A 50 1.72 -1.01 7.65
N ARG A 51 2.44 -1.42 8.71
CA ARG A 51 2.07 -2.56 9.54
C ARG A 51 0.71 -2.33 10.22
N ASP A 52 0.50 -1.17 10.84
CA ASP A 52 -0.75 -0.82 11.51
C ASP A 52 -1.92 -0.75 10.51
N ALA A 53 -1.66 -0.31 9.27
CA ALA A 53 -2.62 -0.34 8.17
C ALA A 53 -2.96 -1.77 7.74
N CYS A 54 -1.96 -2.65 7.57
CA CYS A 54 -2.17 -4.08 7.28
C CYS A 54 -2.94 -4.78 8.40
N LEU A 55 -2.65 -4.47 9.67
CA LEU A 55 -3.39 -4.98 10.82
C LEU A 55 -4.80 -4.38 10.93
N GLY A 56 -5.10 -3.30 10.18
CA GLY A 56 -6.37 -2.56 10.24
C GLY A 56 -6.61 -1.86 11.57
N ILE A 57 -5.52 -1.57 12.30
CA ILE A 57 -5.55 -0.75 13.51
C ILE A 57 -5.87 0.70 13.13
N LYS A 58 -5.49 1.12 11.91
CA LYS A 58 -5.87 2.43 11.38
C LYS A 58 -7.31 2.39 10.81
N PRO A 59 -8.25 3.16 11.40
CA PRO A 59 -9.69 3.07 11.13
C PRO A 59 -10.13 3.66 9.78
N SER A 60 -9.22 4.25 9.01
CA SER A 60 -9.52 4.84 7.69
C SER A 60 -9.69 3.80 6.58
N LEU A 61 -9.30 2.54 6.82
CA LEU A 61 -9.58 1.41 5.94
C LEU A 61 -10.86 0.75 6.46
N GLY A 62 -11.96 0.88 5.71
CA GLY A 62 -13.27 0.37 6.13
C GLY A 62 -13.20 -1.04 6.70
N ALA A 63 -13.66 -1.21 7.94
CA ALA A 63 -13.70 -2.49 8.63
C ALA A 63 -14.68 -3.42 7.89
N GLY A 64 -14.17 -4.33 7.05
CA GLY A 64 -15.05 -5.32 6.42
C GLY A 64 -14.42 -6.20 5.34
N ASP A 65 -13.39 -5.73 4.63
CA ASP A 65 -12.80 -6.53 3.54
C ASP A 65 -11.53 -7.26 3.97
N ASN A 66 -11.57 -8.59 3.87
CA ASN A 66 -10.47 -9.52 4.18
C ASN A 66 -9.24 -9.36 3.24
N LYS A 67 -9.27 -8.40 2.31
CA LYS A 67 -8.15 -7.99 1.46
C LYS A 67 -7.83 -6.52 1.76
N LYS A 68 -6.81 -6.30 2.58
CA LYS A 68 -6.34 -4.95 2.90
C LYS A 68 -5.30 -4.53 1.86
N HIS A 69 -5.70 -3.60 1.00
CA HIS A 69 -4.77 -2.91 0.12
C HIS A 69 -4.25 -1.68 0.84
N VAL A 70 -2.92 -1.56 0.94
CA VAL A 70 -2.25 -0.42 1.55
C VAL A 70 -1.48 0.33 0.48
N TYR A 71 -1.64 1.63 0.42
CA TYR A 71 -1.04 2.47 -0.63
C TYR A 71 0.01 3.41 -0.05
N PHE A 72 1.14 3.54 -0.73
CA PHE A 72 2.16 4.55 -0.40
C PHE A 72 2.82 5.08 -1.66
N TYR A 73 3.51 6.21 -1.55
CA TYR A 73 4.34 6.75 -2.63
C TYR A 73 5.68 7.22 -2.10
N ILE A 74 6.65 7.36 -3.01
CA ILE A 74 7.93 8.00 -2.71
C ILE A 74 7.85 9.41 -3.29
N ARG A 75 7.99 10.42 -2.42
CA ARG A 75 7.98 11.82 -2.82
C ARG A 75 9.23 12.14 -3.62
N SER A 76 9.06 12.69 -4.83
CA SER A 76 10.17 12.87 -5.77
C SER A 76 11.21 13.89 -5.27
N SER A 77 10.79 14.88 -4.49
CA SER A 77 11.65 16.00 -4.05
C SER A 77 12.77 15.58 -3.09
N ASP A 78 12.51 14.63 -2.20
CA ASP A 78 13.42 14.23 -1.12
C ASP A 78 13.53 12.71 -0.96
N GLN A 79 12.89 11.96 -1.87
CA GLN A 79 12.82 10.50 -1.82
C GLN A 79 12.21 9.96 -0.52
N ALA A 80 11.42 10.77 0.18
CA ALA A 80 10.74 10.35 1.39
C ALA A 80 9.61 9.37 1.07
N TRP A 81 9.53 8.30 1.87
CA TRP A 81 8.46 7.31 1.77
C TRP A 81 7.25 7.84 2.53
N ILE A 82 6.17 8.11 1.81
CA ILE A 82 4.98 8.74 2.34
C ILE A 82 3.84 7.73 2.39
N TYR A 83 3.44 7.41 3.62
CA TYR A 83 2.14 6.83 3.90
C TYR A 83 1.14 7.99 4.09
N SER A 84 0.00 7.94 3.40
CA SER A 84 -1.06 8.94 3.52
C SER A 84 -2.38 8.25 3.79
N SER A 85 -3.04 8.61 4.89
CA SER A 85 -4.39 8.11 5.21
C SER A 85 -5.41 8.46 4.12
N ASN A 86 -5.23 9.62 3.45
CA ASN A 86 -6.11 10.03 2.36
C ASN A 86 -6.04 9.08 1.16
N LEU A 87 -4.88 8.45 0.92
CA LEU A 87 -4.73 7.44 -0.12
C LEU A 87 -5.46 6.14 0.22
N GLN A 88 -5.73 5.89 1.50
CA GLN A 88 -6.38 4.65 1.96
C GLN A 88 -7.91 4.71 1.86
N ASN A 89 -8.51 5.90 1.69
CA ASN A 89 -9.96 6.09 1.70
C ASN A 89 -10.67 5.42 0.51
N GLN A 90 -9.94 4.94 -0.48
CA GLN A 90 -10.47 4.26 -1.64
C GLN A 90 -9.53 3.16 -2.10
N ASP A 91 -10.12 2.10 -2.65
CA ASP A 91 -9.37 1.08 -3.36
C ASP A 91 -9.03 1.54 -4.79
N TRP A 92 -7.75 1.75 -5.07
CA TRP A 92 -7.26 2.23 -6.36
C TRP A 92 -7.05 1.11 -7.37
N VAL A 93 -6.83 -0.12 -6.89
CA VAL A 93 -6.66 -1.31 -7.74
C VAL A 93 -7.90 -1.51 -8.64
N ASN A 94 -9.10 -1.31 -8.10
CA ASN A 94 -10.33 -1.51 -8.85
C ASN A 94 -10.90 -0.22 -9.47
N LYS A 95 -10.18 0.91 -9.40
CA LYS A 95 -10.69 2.21 -9.83
C LYS A 95 -10.45 2.44 -11.33
N GLN A 96 -11.50 2.85 -12.03
CA GLN A 96 -11.38 3.26 -13.44
C GLN A 96 -10.43 4.46 -13.59
N GLY A 97 -9.57 4.39 -14.61
CA GLY A 97 -8.56 5.42 -14.89
C GLY A 97 -7.24 5.24 -14.15
N VAL A 98 -7.11 4.23 -13.28
CA VAL A 98 -5.83 3.84 -12.69
C VAL A 98 -5.15 2.84 -13.61
N THR A 99 -3.90 3.15 -13.99
CA THR A 99 -3.09 2.27 -14.84
C THR A 99 -2.21 1.37 -13.99
N MET A 100 -2.09 0.11 -14.39
CA MET A 100 -1.30 -0.94 -13.75
C MET A 100 -0.19 -1.49 -14.65
N ASN A 101 0.06 -0.83 -15.79
CA ASN A 101 1.00 -1.31 -16.79
C ASN A 101 2.41 -1.33 -16.21
N ASN A 102 3.02 -2.51 -16.16
CA ASN A 102 4.34 -2.80 -15.56
C ASN A 102 4.37 -2.89 -14.03
N LEU A 103 3.26 -3.29 -13.40
CA LEU A 103 3.30 -3.76 -12.01
C LEU A 103 4.41 -4.80 -11.85
N LYS A 104 5.51 -4.41 -11.20
CA LYS A 104 6.50 -5.38 -10.74
C LYS A 104 5.86 -6.16 -9.61
N HIS A 105 5.32 -7.32 -9.94
CA HIS A 105 4.85 -8.28 -8.98
C HIS A 105 6.05 -9.00 -8.39
N HIS A 106 6.32 -8.72 -7.12
CA HIS A 106 7.21 -9.55 -6.32
C HIS A 106 6.36 -10.73 -5.82
N THR A 107 6.32 -11.79 -6.62
CA THR A 107 5.77 -13.10 -6.25
C THR A 107 6.94 -14.05 -6.05
N THR A 108 7.01 -14.70 -4.89
CA THR A 108 7.87 -15.86 -4.66
C THR A 108 7.53 -16.99 -5.64
#